data_AF-A0A7Y7DN28-F1
#
_entry.id   AF-A0A7Y7DN28-F1
#
_cell.length_a   1.000
_cell.length_b   1.000
_cell.length_c   1.000
_cell.angle_alpha   90.00
_cell.angle_beta   90.00
_cell.angle_gamma   90.00
#
_symmetry.space_group_name_H-M   'P 1'
#
loop_
_entity.id
_entity.type
_entity.pdbx_description
1 polymer ?
#
loop_
_entity_poly.entity_id
_entity_poly.type
_entity_poly.pdbx_seq_one_letter_code
_entity_poly.pdbx_strand_id
1 'polypeptide(L)'
;MEMDYPNFEGKCLSLRLIDSEVSHDLFSPTFELQAGRLFLIGTIPEEATDSGWDANKIGAVLWEQVRNYVVFDSLEAYKEAVAKSEAWAAENE
;
A
#
# COMPACT_ATOMS: atom_id res chain seq x y z
N MET A 1 22.63 12.58 -10.11
CA MET A 1 21.81 12.93 -8.92
C MET A 1 21.39 11.62 -8.31
N GLU A 2 21.82 11.38 -7.08
CA GLU A 2 21.30 10.27 -6.27
C GLU A 2 19.87 10.66 -5.92
N MET A 3 18.88 9.87 -6.35
CA MET A 3 17.50 10.11 -5.94
C MET A 3 17.34 9.54 -4.55
N ASP A 4 17.06 10.40 -3.59
CA ASP A 4 16.82 10.02 -2.20
C ASP A 4 15.39 9.50 -2.10
N TYR A 5 15.23 8.19 -2.28
CA TYR A 5 13.92 7.56 -2.13
C TYR A 5 13.60 7.40 -0.64
N PRO A 6 12.35 7.62 -0.23
CA PRO A 6 11.94 7.39 1.15
C PRO A 6 12.15 5.94 1.56
N ASN A 7 12.58 5.73 2.81
CA ASN A 7 12.62 4.40 3.41
C ASN A 7 11.25 4.07 4.04
N PHE A 8 10.64 2.97 3.59
CA PHE A 8 9.34 2.50 4.06
C PHE A 8 9.41 1.19 4.84
N GLU A 9 10.60 0.76 5.25
CA GLU A 9 10.78 -0.42 6.10
C GLU A 9 9.93 -0.31 7.38
N GLY A 10 9.16 -1.36 7.67
CA GLY A 10 8.24 -1.43 8.81
C GLY A 10 6.98 -0.56 8.70
N LYS A 11 6.80 0.21 7.62
CA LYS A 11 5.63 1.06 7.39
C LYS A 11 4.60 0.37 6.50
N CYS A 12 3.34 0.76 6.60
CA CYS A 12 2.31 0.34 5.65
C CYS A 12 1.94 1.52 4.74
N LEU A 13 1.86 1.28 3.44
CA LEU A 13 1.50 2.29 2.45
C LEU A 13 0.15 1.96 1.85
N SER A 14 -0.73 2.96 1.80
CA SER A 14 -1.94 2.90 0.97
C SER A 14 -1.75 3.71 -0.30
N LEU A 15 -1.69 3.03 -1.45
CA LEU A 15 -1.29 3.59 -2.73
C LEU A 15 -2.50 3.75 -3.66
N ARG A 16 -2.62 4.92 -4.29
CA ARG A 16 -3.55 5.14 -5.41
C ARG A 16 -2.77 5.23 -6.70
N LEU A 17 -3.16 4.45 -7.70
CA LEU A 17 -2.55 4.51 -9.04
C LEU A 17 -3.25 5.57 -9.89
N ILE A 18 -2.59 6.01 -10.98
CA ILE A 18 -3.13 7.04 -11.89
C ILE A 18 -4.51 6.63 -12.43
N ASP A 19 -4.69 5.36 -12.81
CA ASP A 19 -5.91 4.83 -13.44
C ASP A 19 -6.68 3.82 -12.56
N SER A 20 -6.47 3.85 -11.24
CA SER A 20 -7.15 2.94 -10.29
C SER A 20 -7.84 3.71 -9.18
N GLU A 21 -9.12 3.43 -8.98
CA GLU A 21 -9.88 3.90 -7.82
C GLU A 21 -9.64 3.03 -6.58
N VAL A 22 -9.25 1.76 -6.77
CA VAL A 22 -8.92 0.83 -5.69
C VAL A 22 -7.50 1.09 -5.18
N SER A 23 -7.29 0.88 -3.87
CA SER A 23 -5.98 1.01 -3.23
C SER A 23 -5.13 -0.23 -3.50
N HIS A 24 -3.82 -0.04 -3.51
CA HIS A 24 -2.85 -1.12 -3.70
C HIS A 24 -1.91 -1.12 -2.51
N ASP A 25 -2.40 -1.62 -1.38
CA ASP A 25 -1.74 -1.44 -0.08
C ASP A 25 -0.53 -2.39 0.08
N LEU A 26 0.58 -1.89 0.63
CA LEU A 26 1.82 -2.65 0.81
C LEU A 26 2.44 -2.40 2.19
N PHE A 27 2.77 -3.48 2.89
CA PHE A 27 3.51 -3.45 4.15
C PHE A 27 5.01 -3.68 3.94
N SER A 28 5.80 -2.89 4.67
CA SER A 28 7.26 -2.80 4.65
C SER A 28 7.87 -2.76 3.24
N PRO A 29 7.37 -1.91 2.32
CA PRO A 29 7.82 -1.97 0.95
C PRO A 29 9.23 -1.41 0.76
N THR A 30 9.94 -1.94 -0.24
CA THR A 30 11.24 -1.44 -0.68
C THR A 30 11.24 -1.19 -2.19
N PHE A 31 12.12 -0.30 -2.63
CA PHE A 31 12.30 -0.01 -4.06
C PHE A 31 13.20 -1.06 -4.71
N GLU A 32 12.75 -1.64 -5.82
CA GLU A 32 13.48 -2.64 -6.60
C GLU A 32 13.39 -2.34 -8.10
N LEU A 33 14.51 -2.48 -8.82
CA LEU A 33 14.52 -2.41 -10.28
C LEU A 33 14.24 -3.78 -10.89
N GLN A 34 13.11 -3.92 -11.58
CA GLN A 34 12.74 -5.13 -12.32
C GLN A 34 12.54 -4.80 -13.80
N ALA A 35 13.27 -5.51 -14.67
CA ALA A 35 13.22 -5.33 -16.12
C ALA A 35 13.37 -3.86 -16.58
N GLY A 36 14.21 -3.08 -15.89
CA GLY A 36 14.46 -1.67 -16.19
C GLY A 36 13.42 -0.69 -15.67
N ARG A 37 12.43 -1.15 -14.88
CA ARG A 37 11.41 -0.31 -14.27
C ARG A 37 11.50 -0.39 -12.75
N LEU A 38 11.17 0.71 -12.07
CA LEU A 38 11.21 0.78 -10.62
C LEU A 38 9.87 0.34 -10.03
N PHE A 39 9.91 -0.69 -9.21
CA PHE A 39 8.78 -1.18 -8.46
C PHE A 39 8.97 -0.89 -6.98
N LEU A 40 7.85 -0.62 -6.31
CA LEU A 40 7.73 -0.67 -4.88
C LEU A 40 7.17 -2.06 -4.54
N ILE A 41 7.93 -2.85 -3.78
CA ILE A 41 7.61 -4.26 -3.51
C ILE A 41 7.45 -4.44 -2.02
N GLY A 42 6.35 -5.05 -1.60
CA GLY A 42 6.06 -5.32 -0.19
C GLY A 42 5.06 -6.45 -0.03
N THR A 43 4.67 -6.70 1.21
CA THR A 43 3.65 -7.70 1.52
C THR A 43 2.27 -7.04 1.49
N ILE A 44 1.31 -7.61 0.77
CA ILE A 44 -0.08 -7.14 0.78
C ILE A 44 -0.64 -7.38 2.18
N PRO A 45 -1.06 -6.33 2.92
CA PRO A 45 -1.55 -6.50 4.27
C PRO A 45 -2.90 -7.25 4.25
N GLU A 46 -3.18 -7.97 5.33
CA GLU A 46 -4.55 -8.40 5.60
C GLU A 46 -5.47 -7.19 5.66
N GLU A 47 -6.75 -7.38 5.28
CA GLU A 47 -7.75 -6.29 5.23
C GLU A 47 -7.44 -5.22 4.16
N ALA A 48 -6.53 -5.49 3.21
CA ALA A 48 -6.34 -4.67 2.01
C ALA A 48 -7.49 -4.77 1.01
N THR A 49 -8.15 -5.93 0.97
CA THR A 49 -9.28 -6.22 0.08
C THR A 49 -10.38 -6.91 0.86
N ASP A 50 -11.64 -6.64 0.52
CA ASP A 50 -12.81 -7.24 1.18
C ASP A 50 -12.76 -8.78 1.17
N SER A 51 -12.23 -9.37 0.10
CA SER A 51 -12.14 -10.82 -0.04
C SER A 51 -10.83 -11.41 0.51
N GLY A 52 -9.84 -10.58 0.83
CA GLY A 52 -8.53 -11.01 1.35
C GLY A 52 -7.78 -12.02 0.48
N TRP A 53 -8.09 -12.13 -0.81
CA TRP A 53 -7.67 -13.25 -1.66
C TRP A 53 -6.15 -13.25 -1.92
N ASP A 54 -5.53 -12.09 -1.86
CA ASP A 54 -4.12 -11.80 -2.07
C ASP A 54 -3.39 -11.37 -0.80
N ALA A 55 -4.05 -11.49 0.36
CA ALA A 55 -3.44 -11.18 1.65
C ALA A 55 -2.18 -12.03 1.90
N ASN A 56 -1.17 -11.41 2.52
CA ASN A 56 0.13 -12.01 2.82
C ASN A 56 0.92 -12.47 1.57
N LYS A 57 0.54 -12.03 0.36
CA LYS A 57 1.33 -12.24 -0.87
C LYS A 57 2.24 -11.05 -1.12
N ILE A 58 3.26 -11.26 -1.95
CA ILE A 58 4.11 -10.17 -2.41
C ILE A 58 3.34 -9.38 -3.48
N GLY A 59 3.11 -8.11 -3.20
CA GLY A 59 2.60 -7.13 -4.15
C GLY A 59 3.75 -6.29 -4.72
N ALA A 60 3.60 -5.89 -5.98
CA ALA A 60 4.55 -5.00 -6.64
C ALA A 60 3.78 -3.90 -7.37
N VAL A 61 4.10 -2.65 -7.05
CA VAL A 61 3.49 -1.47 -7.66
C VAL A 61 4.56 -0.74 -8.46
N LEU A 62 4.28 -0.51 -9.74
CA LEU A 62 5.14 0.29 -10.60
C LEU A 62 5.16 1.75 -10.13
N TRP A 63 6.32 2.27 -9.72
CA TRP A 63 6.42 3.57 -9.03
C TRP A 63 5.94 4.75 -9.88
N GLU A 64 6.22 4.73 -11.19
CA GLU A 64 5.76 5.78 -12.12
C GLU A 64 4.24 5.84 -12.31
N GLN A 65 3.50 4.84 -11.81
CA GLN A 65 2.03 4.82 -11.83
C GLN A 65 1.42 5.26 -10.50
N VAL A 66 2.23 5.54 -9.47
CA VAL A 66 1.73 6.01 -8.18
C VAL A 66 1.32 7.47 -8.31
N ARG A 67 0.03 7.74 -8.09
CA ARG A 67 -0.54 9.09 -8.11
C ARG A 67 -0.37 9.79 -6.76
N ASN A 68 -0.67 9.08 -5.68
CA ASN A 68 -0.46 9.51 -4.30
C ASN A 68 -0.40 8.30 -3.37
N TYR A 69 0.08 8.52 -2.14
CA TYR A 69 0.09 7.49 -1.10
C TYR A 69 -0.08 8.10 0.29
N VAL A 70 -0.63 7.30 1.19
CA VAL A 70 -0.68 7.55 2.64
C VAL A 70 0.30 6.60 3.32
N VAL A 71 1.02 7.09 4.33
CA VAL A 71 1.98 6.31 5.10
C VAL A 71 1.44 6.09 6.50
N PHE A 72 1.37 4.83 6.92
CA PHE A 72 1.08 4.41 8.28
C PHE A 72 2.37 3.90 8.92
N ASP A 73 2.60 4.23 10.19
CA ASP A 73 3.87 3.91 10.85
C ASP A 73 4.08 2.42 11.15
N SER A 74 3.01 1.62 11.06
CA SER A 74 3.04 0.17 11.24
C SER A 74 1.87 -0.49 10.53
N LEU A 75 1.91 -1.83 10.44
CA LEU A 75 0.75 -2.62 9.98
C LEU A 75 -0.47 -2.42 10.89
N GLU A 76 -0.26 -2.33 12.21
CA GLU A 76 -1.36 -2.12 13.16
C GLU A 76 -2.01 -0.75 13.00
N ALA A 77 -1.22 0.31 12.78
CA ALA A 77 -1.76 1.65 12.54
C ALA A 77 -2.62 1.69 11.26
N TYR A 78 -2.25 0.89 10.25
CA TYR A 78 -3.06 0.71 9.05
C TYR A 78 -4.37 -0.01 9.37
N LYS A 79 -4.33 -1.17 10.04
CA LYS A 79 -5.52 -1.95 10.41
C LYS A 79 -6.50 -1.13 11.26
N GLU A 80 -5.98 -0.36 12.24
CA GLU A 80 -6.80 0.56 13.03
C GLU A 80 -7.50 1.63 12.18
N ALA A 81 -6.85 2.12 11.13
CA ALA A 81 -7.43 3.11 10.24
C ALA A 81 -8.51 2.51 9.32
N VAL A 82 -8.28 1.29 8.80
CA VAL A 82 -9.26 0.54 8.00
C VAL A 82 -10.50 0.27 8.84
N ALA A 83 -10.35 -0.29 10.04
CA ALA A 83 -11.47 -0.58 10.93
C ALA A 83 -12.31 0.67 11.26
N LYS A 84 -11.67 1.83 11.46
CA LYS A 84 -12.39 3.12 11.66
C LYS A 84 -13.16 3.54 10.41
N SER A 85 -12.58 3.35 9.22
CA SER A 85 -13.22 3.67 7.95
C SER A 85 -14.44 2.79 7.70
N GLU A 86 -14.34 1.49 7.95
CA GLU A 86 -15.43 0.53 7.79
C GLU A 86 -16.57 0.78 8.79
N ALA A 87 -16.23 1.05 10.06
CA ALA A 87 -17.23 1.40 11.07
C ALA A 87 -17.99 2.68 10.69
N TRP A 88 -17.28 3.70 10.18
CA TRP A 88 -17.93 4.90 9.67
C TRP A 88 -18.86 4.60 8.48
N ALA A 89 -18.44 3.76 7.52
CA ALA A 89 -19.27 3.39 6.38
C ALA A 89 -20.56 2.66 6.83
N ALA A 90 -20.45 1.70 7.74
CA ALA A 90 -21.59 0.94 8.25
C ALA A 90 -22.61 1.79 9.03
N GLU A 91 -22.18 2.89 9.67
CA GLU A 91 -23.06 3.82 10.37
C GLU A 91 -23.75 4.85 9.45
N ASN A 92 -23.28 4.99 8.21
CA ASN A 92 -23.72 6.04 7.27
C ASN A 92 -24.28 5.49 5.94
N GLU A 93 -24.52 4.18 5.85
CA GLU A 93 -25.36 3.51 4.83
C GLU A 93 -26.83 3.41 5.26
#